data_AF-F9DJV3-F1
#
_entry.id   AF-F9DJV3-F1
#
_cell.length_a   1.000
_cell.length_b   1.000
_cell.length_c   1.000
_cell.angle_alpha   90.00
_cell.angle_beta   90.00
_cell.angle_gamma   90.00
#
_symmetry.space_group_name_H-M   'P 1'
#
loop_
_entity.id
_entity.type
_entity.pdbx_description
1 polymer ?
#
loop_
_entity_poly.entity_id
_entity_poly.type
_entity_poly.pdbx_seq_one_letter_code
_entity_poly.pdbx_strand_id
1 'polypeptide(L)'
;MKILKQLEAIIEEEGLNESAKQFYLREISELDKEKQQEIINLVDKMEQAGFKNNLASAFSEVTEDIPQFARMTVFKELHKISRDIDANCDYADDLDDDGDWDKLFEKFKNNFSQEDAEKFLRIYTKGVVARFYDFLEEGNPRAEEDDLNWVLLETKEDGSHNERVIQGFWENDFEEDDFDWEREDD
;
A
#
# COMPACT_ATOMS: atom_id res chain seq x y z
N MET A 1 4.31 28.09 13.74
CA MET A 1 2.86 28.17 13.51
C MET A 1 2.15 27.53 14.70
N LYS A 2 0.90 27.89 15.07
CA LYS A 2 0.18 27.10 16.08
C LYS A 2 -0.17 25.75 15.42
N ILE A 3 0.17 24.61 16.03
CA ILE A 3 -0.03 23.24 15.49
C ILE A 3 -1.39 23.07 14.78
N LEU A 4 -2.48 23.51 15.43
CA LEU A 4 -3.83 23.47 14.83
C LEU A 4 -3.96 24.17 13.47
N LYS A 5 -3.28 25.31 13.27
CA LYS A 5 -3.31 26.01 11.97
C LYS A 5 -2.63 25.23 10.86
N GLN A 6 -1.67 24.37 11.20
CA GLN A 6 -1.01 23.49 10.23
C GLN A 6 -1.94 22.35 9.84
N LEU A 7 -2.60 21.74 10.83
CA LEU A 7 -3.60 20.70 10.58
C LEU A 7 -4.81 21.25 9.79
N GLU A 8 -5.27 22.47 10.09
CA GLU A 8 -6.29 23.16 9.29
C GLU A 8 -5.86 23.29 7.81
N ALA A 9 -4.61 23.66 7.54
CA ALA A 9 -4.11 23.76 6.18
C ALA A 9 -4.06 22.39 5.48
N ILE A 10 -3.55 21.35 6.16
CA ILE A 10 -3.53 19.97 5.64
C ILE A 10 -4.95 19.50 5.28
N ILE A 11 -5.93 19.72 6.17
CA ILE A 11 -7.34 19.36 5.95
C ILE A 11 -7.93 20.08 4.74
N GLU A 12 -7.52 21.32 4.49
CA GLU A 12 -8.05 22.10 3.37
C GLU A 12 -7.48 21.69 2.02
N GLU A 13 -6.20 21.29 1.98
CA GLU A 13 -5.49 20.82 0.79
C GLU A 13 -5.88 19.38 0.41
N GLU A 14 -6.30 18.59 1.39
CA GLU A 14 -6.86 17.25 1.22
C GLU A 14 -8.10 17.23 0.31
N GLY A 15 -8.24 16.19 -0.51
CA GLY A 15 -9.37 15.95 -1.43
C GLY A 15 -10.70 15.59 -0.73
N LEU A 16 -10.89 16.01 0.51
CA LEU A 16 -12.02 15.65 1.37
C LEU A 16 -13.26 16.47 1.08
N ASN A 17 -14.43 15.83 1.24
CA ASN A 17 -15.70 16.54 1.25
C ASN A 17 -15.87 17.37 2.55
N GLU A 18 -16.76 18.36 2.52
CA GLU A 18 -16.98 19.29 3.63
C GLU A 18 -17.35 18.58 4.96
N SER A 19 -18.13 17.49 4.90
CA SER A 19 -18.50 16.74 6.10
C SER A 19 -17.28 16.07 6.74
N ALA A 20 -16.38 15.52 5.93
CA ALA A 20 -15.13 14.90 6.41
C ALA A 20 -14.18 15.97 6.96
N LYS A 21 -14.05 17.13 6.30
CA LYS A 21 -13.27 18.27 6.81
C LYS A 21 -13.75 18.69 8.20
N GLN A 22 -15.06 18.88 8.37
CA GLN A 22 -15.65 19.26 9.67
C GLN A 22 -15.44 18.19 10.75
N PHE A 23 -15.51 16.92 10.38
CA PHE A 23 -15.21 15.82 11.28
C PHE A 23 -13.76 15.91 11.79
N TYR A 24 -12.77 15.93 10.89
CA TYR A 24 -11.36 15.96 11.31
C TYR A 24 -11.00 17.22 12.08
N LEU A 25 -11.52 18.39 11.69
CA LEU A 25 -11.31 19.64 12.43
C LEU A 25 -11.79 19.52 13.88
N ARG A 26 -12.95 18.89 14.11
CA ARG A 26 -13.48 18.66 15.46
C ARG A 26 -12.61 17.68 16.22
N GLU A 27 -12.41 16.46 15.69
CA GLU A 27 -11.71 15.39 16.42
C GLU A 27 -10.27 15.79 16.75
N ILE A 28 -9.53 16.37 15.79
CA ILE A 28 -8.15 16.80 15.99
C ILE A 28 -8.06 17.93 17.03
N SER A 29 -9.06 18.81 17.11
CA SER A 29 -9.06 19.89 18.11
C SER A 29 -9.20 19.39 19.55
N GLU A 30 -9.74 18.19 19.75
CA GLU A 30 -9.91 17.55 21.06
C GLU A 30 -8.68 16.74 21.48
N LEU A 31 -7.77 16.42 20.55
CA LEU A 31 -6.51 15.74 20.83
C LEU A 31 -5.53 16.64 21.60
N ASP A 32 -4.65 16.01 22.37
CA ASP A 32 -3.51 16.72 22.95
C ASP A 32 -2.51 17.15 21.86
N LYS A 33 -1.59 18.07 22.24
CA LYS A 33 -0.62 18.62 21.30
C LYS A 33 0.40 17.60 20.79
N GLU A 34 0.64 16.53 21.54
CA GLU A 34 1.60 15.50 21.18
C GLU A 34 1.04 14.67 20.02
N LYS A 35 -0.19 14.18 20.15
CA LYS A 35 -0.92 13.50 19.07
C LYS A 35 -1.14 14.38 17.84
N GLN A 36 -1.49 15.65 18.04
CA GLN A 36 -1.61 16.60 16.92
C GLN A 36 -0.30 16.75 16.15
N GLN A 37 0.84 16.80 16.85
CA GLN A 37 2.15 16.88 16.21
C GLN A 37 2.54 15.55 15.53
N GLU A 38 2.17 14.42 16.14
CA GLU A 38 2.39 13.09 15.57
C GLU A 38 1.65 12.91 14.24
N ILE A 39 0.39 13.36 14.15
CA ILE A 39 -0.38 13.35 12.89
C ILE A 39 0.34 14.16 11.82
N ILE A 40 0.81 15.38 12.13
CA ILE A 40 1.56 16.21 11.17
C ILE A 40 2.81 15.47 10.68
N ASN A 41 3.60 14.94 11.61
CA ASN A 41 4.84 14.25 11.26
C ASN A 41 4.57 13.01 10.39
N LEU A 42 3.47 12.30 10.64
CA LEU A 42 3.10 11.11 9.90
C LEU A 42 2.57 11.46 8.50
N VAL A 43 1.77 12.53 8.35
CA VAL A 43 1.38 13.06 7.03
C VAL A 43 2.61 13.43 6.21
N ASP A 44 3.55 14.17 6.80
CA ASP A 44 4.79 14.57 6.12
C ASP A 44 5.62 13.34 5.70
N LYS A 45 5.72 12.34 6.58
CA LYS A 45 6.42 11.07 6.30
C LYS A 45 5.74 10.29 5.17
N MET A 46 4.41 10.23 5.18
CA MET A 46 3.63 9.56 4.14
C MET A 46 3.80 10.26 2.78
N GLU A 47 3.77 11.59 2.78
CA GLU A 47 3.99 12.37 1.57
C GLU A 47 5.41 12.16 1.00
N GLN A 48 6.43 12.15 1.87
CA GLN A 48 7.82 11.86 1.46
C GLN A 48 7.98 10.45 0.88
N ALA A 49 7.20 9.48 1.37
CA ALA A 49 7.16 8.13 0.80
C ALA A 49 6.36 8.04 -0.51
N GLY A 50 5.83 9.16 -1.02
CA GLY A 50 5.08 9.22 -2.26
C GLY A 50 3.63 8.76 -2.12
N PHE A 51 3.02 8.94 -0.95
CA PHE A 51 1.58 8.72 -0.74
C PHE A 51 0.80 10.03 -0.83
N LYS A 52 -0.46 9.95 -1.28
CA LYS A 52 -1.42 11.06 -1.38
C LYS A 52 -2.59 10.84 -0.42
N ASN A 53 -3.34 11.91 -0.12
CA ASN A 53 -4.54 11.86 0.74
C ASN A 53 -4.27 11.20 2.12
N ASN A 54 -3.17 11.60 2.75
CA ASN A 54 -2.58 10.93 3.90
C ASN A 54 -3.28 11.21 5.24
N LEU A 55 -4.14 12.23 5.34
CA LEU A 55 -4.66 12.69 6.63
C LEU A 55 -5.49 11.62 7.34
N ALA A 56 -6.37 10.92 6.62
CA ALA A 56 -7.23 9.88 7.20
C ALA A 56 -6.39 8.72 7.76
N SER A 57 -5.39 8.30 6.99
CA SER A 57 -4.42 7.26 7.39
C SER A 57 -3.59 7.71 8.58
N ALA A 58 -3.02 8.91 8.55
CA ALA A 58 -2.22 9.43 9.66
C ALA A 58 -3.06 9.61 10.93
N PHE A 59 -4.29 10.10 10.80
CA PHE A 59 -5.20 10.26 11.94
C PHE A 59 -5.51 8.91 12.58
N SER A 60 -5.94 7.91 11.81
CA SER A 60 -6.29 6.58 12.32
C SER A 60 -5.08 5.83 12.92
N GLU A 61 -3.87 6.01 12.37
CA GLU A 61 -2.67 5.42 13.00
C GLU A 61 -2.42 6.01 14.39
N VAL A 62 -2.58 7.32 14.57
CA VAL A 62 -2.33 7.98 15.87
C VAL A 62 -3.46 7.77 16.89
N THR A 63 -4.71 7.64 16.43
CA THR A 63 -5.87 7.52 17.33
C THR A 63 -6.30 6.09 17.60
N GLU A 64 -6.08 5.17 16.66
CA GLU A 64 -6.55 3.79 16.71
C GLU A 64 -5.41 2.76 16.73
N ASP A 65 -4.15 3.20 16.63
CA ASP A 65 -2.94 2.34 16.62
C ASP A 65 -2.92 1.32 15.48
N ILE A 66 -3.52 1.69 14.35
CA ILE A 66 -3.51 0.91 13.11
C ILE A 66 -2.22 1.25 12.33
N PRO A 67 -1.37 0.29 11.91
CA PRO A 67 -0.11 0.58 11.22
C PRO A 67 -0.32 1.00 9.75
N GLN A 68 -0.92 2.17 9.54
CA GLN A 68 -1.35 2.67 8.23
C GLN A 68 -0.16 2.92 7.31
N PHE A 69 0.92 3.53 7.81
CA PHE A 69 2.13 3.75 7.02
C PHE A 69 2.68 2.42 6.46
N ALA A 70 2.71 1.37 7.28
CA ALA A 70 3.17 0.06 6.82
C ALA A 70 2.19 -0.58 5.84
N ARG A 71 0.87 -0.50 6.07
CA ARG A 71 -0.16 -0.96 5.11
C ARG A 71 0.04 -0.30 3.75
N MET A 72 0.12 1.03 3.72
CA MET A 72 0.35 1.83 2.50
C MET A 72 1.63 1.43 1.78
N THR A 73 2.72 1.20 2.54
CA THR A 73 4.00 0.77 1.97
C THR A 73 3.89 -0.60 1.29
N VAL A 74 3.28 -1.58 1.96
CA VAL A 74 3.06 -2.91 1.39
C VAL A 74 2.22 -2.81 0.11
N PHE A 75 1.12 -2.06 0.13
CA PHE A 75 0.28 -1.87 -1.05
C PHE A 75 1.01 -1.22 -2.22
N LYS A 76 1.82 -0.18 -1.96
CA LYS A 76 2.62 0.48 -3.00
C LYS A 76 3.57 -0.49 -3.68
N GLU A 77 4.31 -1.28 -2.92
CA GLU A 77 5.24 -2.27 -3.46
C GLU A 77 4.53 -3.39 -4.25
N LEU A 78 3.36 -3.84 -3.78
CA LEU A 78 2.53 -4.80 -4.52
C LEU A 78 2.01 -4.22 -5.84
N HIS A 79 1.61 -2.94 -5.85
CA HIS A 79 1.22 -2.25 -7.07
C HIS A 79 2.41 -2.07 -8.03
N LYS A 80 3.63 -1.81 -7.55
CA LYS A 80 4.84 -1.80 -8.38
C LYS A 80 5.06 -3.11 -9.09
N ILE A 81 5.01 -4.23 -8.36
CA ILE A 81 5.13 -5.57 -8.94
C ILE A 81 4.10 -5.73 -10.05
N SER A 82 2.84 -5.32 -9.82
CA SER A 82 1.79 -5.47 -10.83
C SER A 82 2.01 -4.63 -12.11
N ARG A 83 2.74 -3.51 -12.00
CA ARG A 83 2.99 -2.55 -13.08
C ARG A 83 4.26 -2.90 -13.88
N ASP A 84 5.24 -3.54 -13.26
CA ASP A 84 6.53 -3.86 -13.86
C ASP A 84 6.48 -5.18 -14.65
N ILE A 85 5.94 -5.12 -15.86
CA ILE A 85 5.79 -6.30 -16.73
C ILE A 85 7.14 -6.87 -17.13
N ASP A 86 8.12 -6.02 -17.41
CA ASP A 86 9.44 -6.45 -17.87
C ASP A 86 10.15 -7.24 -16.76
N ALA A 87 10.20 -6.71 -15.52
CA ALA A 87 10.79 -7.45 -14.40
C ALA A 87 10.06 -8.76 -14.12
N ASN A 88 8.72 -8.79 -14.22
CA ASN A 88 7.95 -10.02 -14.04
C ASN A 88 8.27 -11.06 -15.13
N CYS A 89 8.46 -10.62 -16.38
CA CYS A 89 8.86 -11.50 -17.47
C CYS A 89 10.28 -12.03 -17.28
N ASP A 90 11.21 -11.22 -16.78
CA ASP A 90 12.57 -11.65 -16.45
C ASP A 90 12.55 -12.71 -15.33
N TYR A 91 11.77 -12.49 -14.26
CA TYR A 91 11.59 -13.50 -13.21
C TYR A 91 10.94 -14.78 -13.72
N ALA A 92 10.01 -14.68 -14.68
CA ALA A 92 9.38 -15.86 -15.27
C ALA A 92 10.37 -16.69 -16.11
N ASP A 93 11.31 -16.05 -16.81
CA ASP A 93 12.40 -16.72 -17.52
C ASP A 93 13.32 -17.48 -16.55
N ASP A 94 13.71 -16.82 -15.45
CA ASP A 94 14.55 -17.43 -14.41
C ASP A 94 13.89 -18.66 -13.73
N LEU A 95 12.56 -18.71 -13.71
CA LEU A 95 11.77 -19.80 -13.11
C LEU A 95 11.41 -20.90 -14.12
N ASP A 96 11.71 -20.73 -15.41
CA ASP A 96 11.37 -21.70 -16.44
C ASP A 96 12.39 -22.87 -16.49
N ASP A 97 12.06 -23.94 -15.78
CA ASP A 97 12.87 -25.17 -15.74
C ASP A 97 13.09 -25.80 -17.13
N ASP A 98 12.16 -25.62 -18.07
CA ASP A 98 12.20 -26.23 -19.41
C ASP A 98 12.99 -25.39 -20.44
N GLY A 99 13.32 -24.13 -20.11
CA GLY A 99 14.10 -23.20 -20.93
C GLY A 99 13.47 -22.87 -22.29
N ASP A 100 12.14 -22.88 -22.37
CA ASP A 100 11.37 -22.54 -23.56
C ASP A 100 10.53 -21.25 -23.43
N TRP A 101 10.68 -20.51 -22.33
CA TRP A 101 10.04 -19.23 -22.04
C TRP A 101 10.14 -18.25 -23.21
N ASP A 102 11.34 -17.97 -23.70
CA ASP A 102 11.57 -17.10 -24.86
C ASP A 102 10.69 -17.47 -26.07
N LYS A 103 10.56 -18.78 -26.35
CA LYS A 103 9.76 -19.27 -27.48
C LYS A 103 8.27 -19.12 -27.22
N LEU A 104 7.82 -19.35 -25.98
CA LEU A 104 6.42 -19.18 -25.58
C LEU A 104 6.04 -17.70 -25.57
N PHE A 105 6.89 -16.85 -25.03
CA PHE A 105 6.68 -15.40 -24.94
C PHE A 105 6.68 -14.75 -26.33
N GLU A 106 7.58 -15.15 -27.22
CA GLU A 106 7.52 -14.72 -28.63
C GLU A 106 6.22 -15.15 -29.32
N LYS A 107 5.76 -16.39 -29.10
CA LYS A 107 4.45 -16.82 -29.64
C LYS A 107 3.31 -15.99 -29.06
N PHE A 108 3.34 -15.67 -27.77
CA PHE A 108 2.34 -14.83 -27.13
C PHE A 108 2.31 -13.43 -27.76
N LYS A 109 3.46 -12.74 -27.85
CA LYS A 109 3.58 -11.42 -28.47
C LYS A 109 3.14 -11.40 -29.94
N ASN A 110 3.33 -12.48 -30.69
CA ASN A 110 2.88 -12.57 -32.09
C ASN A 110 1.36 -12.71 -32.26
N ASN A 111 0.60 -12.98 -31.19
CA ASN A 111 -0.87 -13.09 -31.23
C ASN A 111 -1.61 -11.82 -30.79
N PHE A 112 -0.91 -10.86 -30.18
CA PHE A 112 -1.48 -9.63 -29.66
C PHE A 112 -0.73 -8.41 -30.19
N SER A 113 -1.34 -7.23 -30.11
CA SER A 113 -0.55 -5.99 -30.17
C SER A 113 0.33 -5.90 -28.91
N GLN A 114 1.42 -5.14 -28.96
CA GLN A 114 2.25 -4.91 -27.78
C GLN A 114 1.41 -4.33 -26.62
N GLU A 115 0.55 -3.34 -26.92
CA GLU A 115 -0.33 -2.72 -25.92
C GLU A 115 -1.31 -3.73 -25.28
N ASP A 116 -1.93 -4.59 -26.09
CA ASP A 116 -2.87 -5.60 -25.57
C ASP A 116 -2.15 -6.68 -24.74
N ALA A 117 -0.94 -7.09 -25.16
CA ALA A 117 -0.11 -8.04 -24.44
C ALA A 117 0.29 -7.49 -23.07
N GLU A 118 0.85 -6.28 -23.02
CA GLU A 118 1.22 -5.60 -21.77
C GLU A 118 0.01 -5.38 -20.86
N LYS A 119 -1.13 -4.96 -21.43
CA LYS A 119 -2.37 -4.80 -20.67
C LYS A 119 -2.86 -6.13 -20.09
N PHE A 120 -2.82 -7.21 -20.86
CA PHE A 120 -3.20 -8.54 -20.39
C PHE A 120 -2.30 -8.99 -19.22
N LEU A 121 -0.97 -8.90 -19.39
CA LEU A 121 -0.01 -9.29 -18.36
C LEU A 121 -0.15 -8.45 -17.09
N ARG A 122 -0.41 -7.14 -17.22
CA ARG A 122 -0.68 -6.26 -16.07
C ARG A 122 -1.95 -6.66 -15.33
N ILE A 123 -3.05 -6.89 -16.03
CA ILE A 123 -4.32 -7.32 -15.40
C ILE A 123 -4.16 -8.69 -14.75
N TYR A 124 -3.47 -9.63 -15.40
CA TYR A 124 -3.20 -10.95 -14.84
C TYR A 124 -2.38 -10.84 -13.55
N THR A 125 -1.28 -10.08 -13.57
CA THR A 125 -0.41 -9.89 -12.41
C THR A 125 -1.13 -9.19 -11.28
N LYS A 126 -1.95 -8.17 -11.57
CA LYS A 126 -2.87 -7.57 -10.58
C LYS A 126 -3.76 -8.61 -9.94
N GLY A 127 -4.33 -9.54 -10.72
CA GLY A 127 -5.14 -10.64 -10.18
C GLY A 127 -4.36 -11.64 -9.32
N VAL A 128 -3.08 -11.89 -9.63
CA VAL A 128 -2.21 -12.75 -8.80
C VAL A 128 -1.86 -12.07 -7.48
N VAL A 129 -1.41 -10.81 -7.55
CA VAL A 129 -1.17 -9.95 -6.37
C VAL A 129 -2.44 -9.86 -5.53
N ALA A 130 -3.60 -9.80 -6.19
CA ALA A 130 -4.86 -9.69 -5.50
C ALA A 130 -5.12 -10.91 -4.59
N ARG A 131 -4.98 -12.09 -5.17
CA ARG A 131 -5.10 -13.34 -4.43
C ARG A 131 -4.05 -13.50 -3.33
N PHE A 132 -2.88 -12.88 -3.47
CA PHE A 132 -1.88 -12.87 -2.42
C PHE A 132 -2.29 -12.00 -1.23
N TYR A 133 -2.89 -10.81 -1.46
CA TYR A 133 -3.43 -10.02 -0.35
C TYR A 133 -4.58 -10.75 0.34
N ASP A 134 -5.49 -11.40 -0.41
CA ASP A 134 -6.60 -12.17 0.15
C ASP A 134 -6.06 -13.23 1.13
N PHE A 135 -4.98 -13.91 0.74
CA PHE A 135 -4.31 -14.89 1.58
C PHE A 135 -3.69 -14.28 2.84
N LEU A 136 -3.11 -13.08 2.76
CA LEU A 136 -2.59 -12.37 3.95
C LEU A 136 -3.73 -11.98 4.91
N GLU A 137 -4.90 -11.62 4.39
CA GLU A 137 -6.07 -11.21 5.19
C GLU A 137 -6.81 -12.40 5.80
N GLU A 138 -7.02 -13.48 5.02
CA GLU A 138 -7.65 -14.72 5.49
C GLU A 138 -6.76 -15.46 6.51
N GLY A 139 -5.44 -15.18 6.50
CA GLY A 139 -4.46 -15.79 7.39
C GLY A 139 -4.17 -17.25 7.02
N ASN A 140 -3.75 -18.07 7.98
CA ASN A 140 -3.39 -19.46 7.70
C ASN A 140 -4.63 -20.30 7.29
N PRO A 141 -4.73 -20.81 6.05
CA PRO A 141 -5.84 -21.64 5.61
C PRO A 141 -5.88 -23.01 6.31
N ARG A 142 -4.81 -23.38 7.03
CA ARG A 142 -4.68 -24.60 7.81
C ARG A 142 -4.70 -24.35 9.31
N ALA A 143 -5.21 -23.20 9.77
CA ALA A 143 -5.28 -22.89 11.19
C ALA A 143 -6.00 -23.99 12.00
N GLU A 144 -6.98 -24.67 11.40
CA GLU A 144 -7.71 -25.79 12.02
C GLU A 144 -6.97 -27.13 12.03
N GLU A 145 -5.91 -27.29 11.21
CA GLU A 145 -5.18 -28.57 11.08
C GLU A 145 -4.03 -28.70 12.09
N ASP A 146 -3.29 -27.61 12.31
CA ASP A 146 -2.06 -27.61 13.12
C ASP A 146 -2.09 -26.63 14.32
N ASP A 147 -3.23 -26.00 14.62
CA ASP A 147 -3.43 -24.99 15.70
C ASP A 147 -2.45 -23.79 15.65
N LEU A 148 -1.80 -23.57 14.51
CA LEU A 148 -0.86 -22.47 14.29
C LEU A 148 -1.45 -21.44 13.34
N ASN A 149 -1.23 -20.15 13.60
CA ASN A 149 -1.57 -19.06 12.69
C ASN A 149 -0.38 -18.09 12.56
N TRP A 150 -0.38 -17.29 11.51
CA TRP A 150 0.67 -16.31 11.23
C TRP A 150 0.03 -15.00 10.75
N VAL A 151 0.76 -13.90 10.95
CA VAL A 151 0.35 -12.56 10.55
C VAL A 151 1.57 -11.78 10.07
N LEU A 152 1.35 -10.72 9.29
CA LEU A 152 2.39 -9.76 8.97
C LEU A 152 2.58 -8.78 10.14
N LEU A 153 3.83 -8.53 10.54
CA LEU A 153 4.18 -7.65 11.66
C LEU A 153 5.11 -6.53 11.22
N GLU A 154 4.93 -5.35 11.78
CA GLU A 154 5.92 -4.28 11.65
C GLU A 154 7.21 -4.60 12.42
N THR A 155 8.34 -4.19 11.86
CA THR A 155 9.64 -4.28 12.54
C THR A 155 10.26 -2.89 12.68
N LYS A 156 11.03 -2.71 13.75
CA LYS A 156 11.90 -1.55 13.92
C LYS A 156 13.15 -1.70 13.05
N GLU A 157 13.85 -0.60 12.85
CA GLU A 157 15.10 -0.55 12.09
C GLU A 157 16.19 -1.50 12.64
N ASP A 158 16.20 -1.72 13.96
CA ASP A 158 17.13 -2.64 14.62
C ASP A 158 16.76 -4.13 14.48
N GLY A 159 15.70 -4.44 13.72
CA GLY A 159 15.20 -5.80 13.51
C GLY A 159 14.36 -6.35 14.67
N SER A 160 14.15 -5.58 15.73
CA SER A 160 13.17 -5.96 16.76
C SER A 160 11.76 -5.79 16.22
N HIS A 161 10.85 -6.68 16.60
CA HIS A 161 9.46 -6.60 16.15
C HIS A 161 8.70 -5.56 16.97
N ASN A 162 7.83 -4.82 16.30
CA ASN A 162 6.73 -4.14 16.94
C ASN A 162 5.58 -5.16 17.12
N GLU A 163 4.75 -4.98 18.13
CA GLU A 163 3.58 -5.86 18.35
C GLU A 163 2.38 -5.47 17.47
N ARG A 164 2.57 -4.54 16.51
CA ARG A 164 1.54 -4.08 15.59
C ARG A 164 1.41 -5.03 14.40
N VAL A 165 0.20 -5.58 14.27
CA VAL A 165 -0.19 -6.46 13.16
C VAL A 165 -0.58 -5.61 11.96
N ILE A 166 0.04 -5.89 10.82
CA ILE A 166 -0.34 -5.30 9.53
C ILE A 166 -1.47 -6.17 8.95
N GLN A 167 -2.69 -5.65 9.00
CA GLN A 167 -3.93 -6.34 8.59
C GLN A 167 -4.93 -5.35 8.00
N GLY A 168 -6.07 -5.86 7.54
CA GLY A 168 -7.13 -5.07 6.92
C GLY A 168 -6.71 -4.65 5.53
N PHE A 169 -6.23 -5.57 4.70
CA PHE A 169 -5.92 -5.27 3.30
C PHE A 169 -7.20 -5.36 2.47
N TRP A 170 -8.03 -4.31 2.44
CA TRP A 170 -9.21 -4.29 1.56
C TRP A 170 -8.82 -3.79 0.16
N GLU A 171 -9.39 -4.39 -0.89
CA GLU A 171 -9.12 -4.04 -2.30
C GLU A 171 -9.25 -2.54 -2.63
N ASN A 172 -10.07 -1.82 -1.86
CA ASN A 172 -10.35 -0.39 -2.04
C ASN A 172 -9.57 0.52 -1.08
N ASP A 173 -8.71 -0.03 -0.22
CA ASP A 173 -8.02 0.80 0.78
C ASP A 173 -6.96 1.70 0.15
N PHE A 174 -6.36 1.28 -0.98
CA PHE A 174 -5.38 2.09 -1.73
C PHE A 174 -5.43 1.81 -3.23
N GLU A 175 -5.94 2.79 -3.97
CA GLU A 175 -6.01 2.77 -5.42
C GLU A 175 -4.69 3.26 -6.04
N GLU A 176 -4.44 2.94 -7.32
CA GLU A 176 -3.19 3.38 -7.98
C GLU A 176 -2.99 4.90 -7.95
N ASP A 177 -4.09 5.66 -7.89
CA ASP A 177 -4.10 7.12 -7.85
C ASP A 177 -3.68 7.69 -6.48
N ASP A 178 -3.67 6.87 -5.43
CA ASP A 178 -3.19 7.25 -4.08
C ASP A 178 -1.66 7.31 -3.98
N PHE A 179 -0.96 6.86 -5.03
CA PHE A 179 0.50 6.88 -5.10
C PHE A 179 1.00 7.98 -6.04
N ASP A 180 2.05 8.67 -5.61
CA ASP A 180 2.87 9.52 -6.45
C ASP A 180 4.00 8.69 -7.07
N TRP A 181 3.72 8.15 -8.26
CA TRP A 181 4.67 7.33 -9.02
C TRP A 181 5.86 8.11 -9.58
N GLU A 182 5.80 9.44 -9.63
CA GLU A 182 6.91 10.28 -10.11
C GLU A 182 7.92 10.62 -9.01
N ARG A 183 7.56 10.42 -7.74
CA ARG A 183 8.34 10.79 -6.56
C ARG A 183 9.35 9.72 -6.12
N GLU A 184 9.67 8.78 -7.01
CA GLU A 184 10.41 7.54 -6.66
C GLU A 184 11.88 7.49 -7.04
N ASP A 185 12.45 8.58 -7.58
CA ASP A 185 13.85 8.63 -8.04
C ASP A 185 14.77 9.53 -7.18
N ASP A 186 14.86 9.29 -5.87
CA ASP A 186 15.99 9.78 -5.03
C ASP A 186 16.49 8.72 -4.04
#